data_AF-A0A7V9MJN7-F1
#
_entry.id   AF-A0A7V9MJN7-F1
#
_cell.length_a   1.000
_cell.length_b   1.000
_cell.length_c   1.000
_cell.angle_alpha   90.00
_cell.angle_beta   90.00
_cell.angle_gamma   90.00
#
_symmetry.space_group_name_H-M   'P 1'
#
loop_
_entity.id
_entity.type
_entity.pdbx_description
1 polymer ?
#
loop_
_entity_poly.entity_id
_entity_poly.type
_entity_poly.pdbx_seq_one_letter_code
_entity_poly.pdbx_strand_id
1 'polypeptide(L)' 'AEARPWLREALEALADHVRRGRLKRLALERFDGEPVVGSAVEPLLVELGFRQGPRKLTLSA' A
#
# COMPACT_ATOMS: atom_id res chain seq x y z
N ALA A 1 10.18 2.45 -13.46
CA ALA A 1 11.26 2.28 -12.48
C ALA A 1 10.97 1.01 -11.71
N GLU A 2 11.94 0.10 -11.67
CA GLU A 2 11.79 -1.15 -10.92
C GLU A 2 11.71 -0.86 -9.42
N ALA A 3 10.77 -1.49 -8.72
CA ALA A 3 10.65 -1.32 -7.27
C ALA A 3 11.92 -1.83 -6.60
N ARG A 4 12.49 -1.04 -5.69
CA ARG A 4 13.69 -1.43 -4.95
C ARG A 4 13.39 -2.69 -4.12
N PRO A 5 14.35 -3.62 -3.94
CA PRO A 5 14.11 -4.89 -3.24
C PRO A 5 13.49 -4.71 -1.84
N TRP A 6 13.90 -3.68 -1.10
CA TRP A 6 13.41 -3.39 0.25
C TRP A 6 11.96 -2.87 0.30
N LEU A 7 11.38 -2.43 -0.82
CA LEU A 7 10.06 -1.80 -0.81
C LEU A 7 8.96 -2.79 -0.43
N ARG A 8 9.05 -4.01 -0.95
CA ARG A 8 8.11 -5.08 -0.61
C ARG A 8 8.12 -5.36 0.89
N GLU A 9 9.30 -5.59 1.45
CA GLU A 9 9.47 -5.88 2.88
C GLU A 9 8.89 -4.74 3.75
N ALA A 10 9.13 -3.49 3.38
CA ALA A 10 8.59 -2.34 4.10
C ALA A 10 7.05 -2.28 4.05
N LEU A 11 6.45 -2.50 2.87
CA LEU A 11 4.99 -2.49 2.72
C LEU A 11 4.32 -3.69 3.41
N GLU A 12 4.97 -4.86 3.42
CA GLU A 12 4.53 -6.04 4.15
C GLU A 12 4.50 -5.79 5.66
N ALA A 13 5.53 -5.14 6.21
CA ALA A 13 5.57 -4.77 7.62
C ALA A 13 4.43 -3.82 8.02
N LEU A 14 4.09 -2.85 7.15
CA LEU A 14 2.94 -1.96 7.36
C LEU A 14 1.62 -2.74 7.29
N ALA A 15 1.49 -3.65 6.33
CA ALA A 15 0.29 -4.48 6.18
C ALA A 15 0.08 -5.41 7.40
N ASP A 16 1.15 -6.03 7.93
CA ASP A 16 1.10 -6.83 9.16
C ASP A 16 0.62 -6.00 10.35
N HIS A 17 1.06 -4.75 10.46
CA HIS A 17 0.63 -3.84 11.52
C HIS A 17 -0.88 -3.54 11.48
N VAL A 18 -1.45 -3.40 10.28
CA VAL A 18 -2.90 -3.26 10.10
C VAL A 18 -3.62 -4.57 10.46
N ARG A 19 -3.19 -5.70 9.90
CA ARG A 19 -3.84 -7.02 10.09
C ARG A 19 -3.84 -7.49 11.55
N ARG A 20 -2.84 -7.11 12.34
CA ARG A 20 -2.80 -7.39 13.79
C ARG A 20 -3.67 -6.45 14.62
N GLY A 21 -4.47 -5.59 13.98
CA GLY A 21 -5.37 -4.64 14.64
C GLY A 21 -4.65 -3.50 15.34
N ARG A 22 -3.32 -3.34 15.17
CA ARG A 22 -2.55 -2.26 15.78
C ARG A 22 -2.80 -0.91 15.07
N LEU A 23 -3.21 -0.95 13.81
CA LEU A 23 -3.72 0.18 13.06
C LEU A 23 -5.07 -0.18 12.42
N LYS A 24 -6.13 0.58 12.71
CA LYS A 24 -7.47 0.30 12.17
C LYS A 24 -7.55 0.36 10.65
N ARG A 25 -6.81 1.30 10.04
CA ARG A 25 -6.84 1.55 8.59
C ARG A 25 -5.58 2.29 8.13
N LEU A 26 -5.03 1.86 7.00
CA LEU A 26 -4.01 2.57 6.24
C LEU A 26 -4.58 2.95 4.86
N ALA A 27 -4.49 4.22 4.50
CA ALA A 27 -4.97 4.73 3.22
C ALA A 27 -3.85 5.54 2.53
N LEU A 28 -3.43 5.09 1.35
CA LEU A 28 -2.39 5.71 0.54
C LEU A 28 -3.04 6.48 -0.60
N GLU A 29 -2.76 7.79 -0.69
CA GLU A 29 -3.17 8.62 -1.82
C GLU A 29 -2.01 8.89 -2.80
N ARG A 30 -0.78 8.94 -2.27
CA ARG A 30 0.42 9.25 -3.03
C ARG A 30 1.58 8.34 -2.62
N PHE A 31 2.48 8.09 -3.56
CA PHE A 31 3.74 7.39 -3.35
C PHE A 31 4.85 8.19 -4.05
N ASP A 32 5.90 8.57 -3.32
CA ASP A 32 6.97 9.47 -3.79
C ASP A 32 6.45 10.76 -4.44
N GLY A 33 5.35 11.30 -3.91
CA GLY A 33 4.73 12.53 -4.39
C GLY A 33 3.72 12.31 -5.53
N GLU A 34 3.72 11.17 -6.20
CA GLU A 34 2.82 10.87 -7.32
C GLU A 34 1.53 10.19 -6.87
N PRO A 35 0.38 10.37 -7.56
CA PRO A 35 -0.84 9.62 -7.26
C PRO A 35 -0.61 8.12 -7.24
N VAL A 36 -1.11 7.43 -6.22
CA VAL A 36 -0.86 5.99 -6.07
C VAL A 36 -1.69 5.15 -7.06
N VAL A 37 -2.89 5.60 -7.42
CA VAL A 37 -3.76 4.94 -8.39
C VAL A 37 -3.18 5.19 -9.79
N GLY A 38 -3.00 4.12 -10.56
CA GLY A 38 -2.32 4.12 -11.85
C GLY A 38 -0.79 4.09 -11.77
N SER A 39 -0.22 4.02 -10.55
CA SER A 39 1.23 4.03 -10.36
C SER A 39 1.85 2.63 -10.45
N ALA A 40 3.18 2.58 -10.62
CA ALA A 40 3.92 1.32 -10.66
C ALA A 40 3.90 0.54 -9.32
N VAL A 41 3.60 1.19 -8.18
CA VAL A 41 3.51 0.51 -6.87
C VAL A 41 2.12 -0.07 -6.60
N GLU A 42 1.10 0.36 -7.36
CA GLU A 42 -0.28 -0.09 -7.18
C GLU A 42 -0.44 -1.62 -7.21
N PRO A 43 0.12 -2.36 -8.18
CA PRO A 43 -0.03 -3.82 -8.23
C PRO A 43 0.49 -4.50 -6.96
N LEU A 44 1.62 -4.02 -6.41
CA LEU A 44 2.20 -4.55 -5.16
C LEU A 44 1.28 -4.27 -3.97
N LEU A 45 0.70 -3.08 -3.87
CA LEU A 45 -0.25 -2.75 -2.80
C LEU A 45 -1.52 -3.61 -2.90
N VAL A 46 -2.04 -3.84 -4.11
CA VAL A 46 -3.18 -4.73 -4.35
C VAL A 46 -2.84 -6.17 -3.94
N GLU A 47 -1.66 -6.67 -4.31
CA GLU A 47 -1.16 -7.98 -3.88
C GLU A 47 -1.11 -8.10 -2.34
N LEU A 48 -0.73 -7.02 -1.66
CA LEU A 48 -0.72 -6.94 -0.19
C LEU A 48 -2.12 -6.72 0.43
N GLY A 49 -3.17 -6.77 -0.37
CA GLY A 49 -4.57 -6.75 0.08
C GLY A 49 -5.17 -5.36 0.25
N PHE A 50 -4.51 -4.30 -0.23
CA PHE A 50 -5.14 -2.99 -0.30
C PHE A 50 -6.26 -3.01 -1.34
N ARG A 51 -7.39 -2.41 -1.00
CA ARG A 51 -8.51 -2.20 -1.91
C ARG A 51 -8.35 -0.89 -2.66
N GLN A 52 -8.42 -0.95 -3.98
CA GLN A 52 -8.42 0.21 -4.86
C GLN A 52 -9.73 0.98 -4.74
N GLY A 53 -9.62 2.30 -4.62
CA GLY A 53 -10.70 3.25 -4.84
C GLY A 53 -10.24 4.34 -5.84
N PRO A 54 -11.10 5.31 -6.18
CA PRO A 54 -10.84 6.25 -7.28
C PRO A 54 -9.63 7.18 -7.06
N ARG A 55 -9.19 7.39 -5.81
CA ARG A 55 -8.06 8.28 -5.45
C ARG A 55 -6.98 7.57 -4.62
N LYS A 56 -7.30 6.44 -4.01
CA LYS A 56 -6.48 5.86 -2.94
C LYS A 56 -6.59 4.36 -2.86
N LEU A 57 -5.56 3.74 -2.30
CA LEU A 57 -5.56 2.34 -1.92
C LEU A 57 -5.69 2.23 -0.40
N THR A 58 -6.58 1.35 0.06
CA THR A 58 -6.93 1.25 1.49
C THR A 58 -6.80 -0.18 2.01
N LEU A 59 -6.10 -0.35 3.12
CA LEU A 59 -6.06 -1.58 3.91
C LEU A 59 -6.73 -1.32 5.27
N SER A 60 -7.55 -2.26 5.73
CA SER A 60 -8.20 -2.22 7.04
C SER A 60 -7.88 -3.50 7.81
N ALA A 61 -7.92 -3.41 9.15
CA ALA A 61 -7.82 -4.57 10.03
C ALA A 61 -9.03 -5.51 9.89
#